data_AF-A0A4C1Z2V1-F1
#
_entry.id   AF-A0A4C1Z2V1-F1
#
_cell.length_a   1.000
_cell.length_b   1.000
_cell.length_c   1.000
_cell.angle_alpha   90.00
_cell.angle_beta   90.00
_cell.angle_gamma   90.00
#
_symmetry.space_group_name_H-M   'P 1'
#
loop_
_entity.id
_entity.type
_entity.pdbx_description
1 polymer ?
#
loop_
_entity_poly.entity_id
_entity_poly.type
_entity_poly.pdbx_seq_one_letter_code
_entity_poly.pdbx_strand_id
1 'polypeptide(L)'
;MGPLDGGRPNFALEITDWKGVSTALEIIDTPSLNSIPDDISTTDEIDSAIDALTNYVITVVQRSEREVPASSDGRKLPADTVELTKAKNAVLRRVSAYPTTEHKSRTRVLQ
;
A
#
# COMPACT_ATOMS: atom_id res chain seq x y z
N MET A 1 -13.45 1.86 -41.06
CA MET A 1 -12.31 1.64 -40.14
C MET A 1 -12.57 2.42 -38.87
N GLY A 2 -12.87 1.72 -37.77
CA GLY A 2 -13.01 2.35 -36.44
C GLY A 2 -11.65 2.55 -35.77
N PRO A 3 -11.56 3.36 -34.69
CA PRO A 3 -10.30 3.65 -34.02
C PRO A 3 -9.77 2.37 -33.36
N LEU A 4 -8.46 2.13 -33.49
CA LEU A 4 -7.75 1.13 -32.71
C LEU A 4 -7.95 1.46 -31.24
N ASP A 5 -8.63 0.54 -30.55
CA ASP A 5 -8.83 0.54 -29.11
C ASP A 5 -7.46 0.71 -28.46
N GLY A 6 -7.21 1.92 -27.94
CA GLY A 6 -5.97 2.29 -27.28
C GLY A 6 -5.91 1.53 -25.97
N GLY A 7 -5.45 0.29 -26.03
CA GLY A 7 -5.30 -0.62 -24.91
C GLY A 7 -4.57 0.10 -23.78
N ARG A 8 -5.32 0.49 -22.75
CA ARG A 8 -4.75 0.96 -21.49
C ARG A 8 -3.82 -0.15 -21.00
N PRO A 9 -2.54 0.15 -20.67
CA PRO A 9 -1.75 -0.80 -19.91
C PRO A 9 -2.50 -1.02 -18.59
N ASN A 10 -3.00 -2.23 -18.41
CA ASN A 10 -3.46 -2.70 -17.11
C ASN A 10 -2.22 -2.69 -16.22
N PHE A 11 -2.03 -1.62 -15.45
CA PHE A 11 -1.01 -1.60 -14.40
C PHE A 11 -1.49 -2.58 -13.33
N ALA A 12 -1.24 -3.88 -13.48
CA ALA A 12 -1.33 -4.77 -12.33
C ALA A 12 -0.29 -4.27 -11.32
N LEU A 13 -0.75 -3.69 -10.21
CA LEU A 13 0.14 -3.36 -9.11
C LEU A 13 0.28 -4.65 -8.32
N GLU A 14 1.50 -5.18 -8.31
CA GLU A 14 1.88 -6.29 -7.45
C GLU A 14 1.95 -5.73 -6.02
N ILE A 15 0.97 -6.12 -5.21
CA ILE A 15 0.90 -5.70 -3.80
C ILE A 15 1.17 -6.94 -2.97
N THR A 16 2.17 -6.87 -2.10
CA THR A 16 2.43 -7.90 -1.11
C THR A 16 1.36 -7.86 -0.02
N ASP A 17 0.71 -8.99 0.22
CA ASP A 17 -0.16 -9.17 1.38
C ASP A 17 0.68 -9.39 2.64
N TRP A 18 1.00 -8.30 3.33
CA TRP A 18 1.76 -8.32 4.58
C TRP A 18 1.11 -9.16 5.69
N LYS A 19 -0.22 -9.34 5.66
CA LYS A 19 -0.90 -10.21 6.63
C LYS A 19 -0.68 -11.69 6.30
N GLY A 20 -0.66 -12.03 5.02
CA GLY A 20 -0.22 -13.33 4.52
C GLY A 20 1.22 -13.64 4.92
N VAL A 21 2.14 -12.68 4.71
CA VAL A 21 3.55 -12.79 5.14
C VAL A 21 3.65 -13.05 6.64
N SER A 22 2.96 -12.26 7.47
CA SER A 22 3.01 -12.44 8.93
C SER A 22 2.50 -13.82 9.37
N THR A 23 1.44 -14.33 8.74
CA THR A 23 0.87 -15.64 9.07
C THR A 23 1.80 -16.77 8.64
N ALA A 24 2.41 -16.65 7.46
CA ALA A 24 3.36 -17.62 6.94
C ALA A 24 4.67 -17.66 7.76
N LEU A 25 5.10 -16.53 8.33
CA LEU A 25 6.25 -16.46 9.23
C LEU A 25 5.94 -16.97 10.65
N GLU A 26 4.70 -16.84 11.12
CA GLU A 26 4.25 -17.37 12.42
C GLU A 26 4.14 -18.89 12.40
N ILE A 27 3.74 -19.46 11.25
CA ILE A 27 3.76 -20.89 11.01
C ILE A 27 5.20 -21.26 10.63
N ILE A 28 6.03 -21.55 11.63
CA ILE A 28 7.41 -22.06 11.50
C ILE A 28 7.42 -23.50 10.90
N ASP A 29 6.42 -23.86 10.11
CA ASP A 29 6.24 -25.20 9.56
C ASP A 29 6.78 -25.23 8.13
N THR A 30 8.10 -25.10 8.00
CA THR A 30 8.76 -25.37 6.72
C THR A 30 10.08 -26.10 6.89
N PRO A 31 10.31 -27.19 6.13
CA PRO A 31 11.58 -27.92 6.13
C PRO A 31 12.77 -27.10 5.62
N SER A 32 12.56 -25.87 5.11
CA SER A 32 13.63 -24.99 4.61
C SER A 32 14.51 -24.39 5.70
N LEU A 33 14.04 -24.31 6.95
CA LEU A 33 14.84 -23.84 8.08
C LEU A 33 15.49 -24.98 8.88
N ASN A 34 15.14 -26.24 8.58
CA ASN A 34 15.72 -27.41 9.24
C ASN A 34 17.19 -27.67 8.88
N SER A 35 17.72 -26.96 7.87
CA SER A 35 19.14 -26.99 7.51
C SER A 35 20.00 -26.03 8.32
N ILE A 36 19.39 -25.15 9.13
CA ILE A 36 20.11 -24.22 10.01
C ILE A 36 20.39 -24.95 11.34
N PRO A 37 21.68 -25.14 11.71
CA PRO A 37 22.01 -25.77 12.97
C PRO A 37 21.64 -24.88 14.17
N ASP A 38 21.23 -25.51 15.28
CA ASP A 38 20.89 -24.79 16.53
C ASP A 38 22.10 -24.12 17.19
N ASP A 39 23.29 -24.68 16.94
CA ASP A 39 24.57 -24.13 17.41
C ASP A 39 25.37 -23.64 16.20
N ILE A 40 25.65 -22.34 16.16
CA ILE A 40 26.39 -21.68 15.09
C ILE A 40 27.68 -21.16 15.70
N SER A 41 28.80 -21.77 15.32
CA SER A 41 30.11 -21.50 15.93
C SER A 41 31.14 -20.96 14.94
N THR A 42 30.97 -21.29 13.66
CA THR A 42 31.88 -20.90 12.59
C THR A 42 31.30 -19.80 11.71
N THR A 43 32.17 -19.02 11.06
CA THR A 43 31.74 -17.98 10.13
C THR A 43 31.00 -18.57 8.93
N ASP A 44 31.42 -19.73 8.42
CA ASP A 44 30.76 -20.39 7.28
C ASP A 44 29.32 -20.83 7.62
N GLU A 45 29.08 -21.26 8.86
CA GLU A 45 27.74 -21.58 9.36
C GLU A 45 26.88 -20.32 9.51
N ILE A 46 27.47 -19.20 9.95
CA ILE A 46 26.78 -17.90 10.01
C ILE A 46 26.34 -17.48 8.61
N ASP A 47 27.24 -17.51 7.63
CA ASP A 47 26.95 -17.11 6.26
C ASP A 47 25.87 -18.02 5.65
N SER A 48 25.99 -19.34 5.86
CA SER A 48 24.99 -20.31 5.40
C SER A 48 23.61 -20.12 6.04
N ALA A 49 23.55 -19.77 7.32
CA ALA A 49 22.30 -19.50 8.02
C ALA A 49 21.64 -18.20 7.54
N ILE A 50 22.44 -17.15 7.28
CA ILE A 50 21.97 -15.88 6.71
C ILE A 50 21.37 -16.13 5.33
N ASP A 51 22.05 -16.90 4.47
CA ASP A 51 21.55 -17.22 3.13
C ASP A 51 20.25 -18.04 3.18
N ALA A 52 20.19 -19.05 4.05
CA ALA A 52 18.99 -19.87 4.24
C ALA A 52 17.79 -19.03 4.69
N LEU A 53 17.98 -18.16 5.70
CA LEU A 53 16.92 -17.28 6.19
C LEU A 53 16.49 -16.26 5.15
N THR A 54 17.44 -15.68 4.42
CA THR A 54 17.17 -14.69 3.35
C THR A 54 16.33 -15.31 2.25
N ASN A 55 16.71 -16.51 1.78
CA ASN A 55 15.95 -17.23 0.76
C ASN A 55 14.54 -17.60 1.22
N TYR A 56 14.39 -17.98 2.48
CA TYR A 56 13.08 -18.27 3.07
C TYR A 56 12.18 -17.02 3.08
N VAL A 57 12.68 -15.88 3.58
CA VAL A 57 11.91 -14.62 3.62
C VAL A 57 11.52 -14.17 2.22
N ILE A 58 12.45 -14.22 1.25
CA ILE A 58 12.15 -13.89 -0.15
C ILE A 58 11.03 -14.78 -0.68
N THR A 59 11.09 -16.08 -0.42
CA THR A 59 10.06 -17.03 -0.87
C THR A 59 8.70 -16.74 -0.23
N VAL A 60 8.64 -16.44 1.07
CA VAL A 60 7.39 -16.12 1.77
C VAL A 60 6.77 -14.82 1.24
N VAL A 61 7.60 -13.81 0.99
CA VAL A 61 7.16 -12.53 0.40
C VAL A 61 6.59 -12.77 -1.00
N GLN A 62 7.31 -13.50 -1.86
CA GLN A 62 6.86 -13.83 -3.21
C GLN A 62 5.56 -14.65 -3.22
N ARG A 63 5.40 -15.62 -2.32
CA ARG A 63 4.15 -16.40 -2.19
C ARG A 63 2.98 -15.57 -1.70
N SER A 64 3.25 -14.45 -1.04
CA SER A 64 2.25 -13.51 -0.52
C SER A 64 2.04 -12.31 -1.45
N GLU A 65 2.72 -12.27 -2.59
CA GLU A 65 2.44 -11.30 -3.65
C GLU A 65 1.11 -11.64 -4.29
N ARG A 66 0.27 -10.61 -4.42
CA ARG A 66 -1.02 -10.71 -5.08
C ARG A 66 -1.10 -9.63 -6.14
N GLU A 67 -1.47 -10.03 -7.34
CA GLU A 67 -1.89 -9.09 -8.37
C GLU A 67 -3.18 -8.42 -7.92
N VAL A 68 -3.07 -7.15 -7.57
CA VAL A 68 -4.24 -6.31 -7.39
C VAL A 68 -4.45 -5.64 -8.74
N PRO A 69 -5.60 -5.88 -9.41
CA PRO A 69 -5.91 -5.12 -10.61
C PRO A 69 -5.84 -3.65 -10.21
N ALA A 70 -5.03 -2.83 -10.91
CA ALA A 70 -5.18 -1.38 -10.78
C ALA A 70 -6.66 -1.12 -11.00
N SER A 71 -7.33 -0.65 -9.96
CA SER A 71 -8.73 -0.32 -10.04
C SER A 71 -8.84 0.79 -11.09
N SER A 72 -9.09 0.41 -12.34
CA SER A 72 -9.26 1.31 -13.47
C SER A 72 -10.66 1.92 -13.47
N ASP A 73 -11.43 1.74 -12.40
CA ASP A 73 -12.66 2.47 -12.21
C ASP A 73 -12.52 3.29 -10.96
N GLY A 74 -12.25 4.58 -11.18
CA GLY A 74 -12.25 5.59 -10.13
C GLY A 74 -13.47 5.35 -9.26
N ARG A 75 -13.24 5.06 -7.97
CA ARG A 75 -14.30 4.94 -6.97
C ARG A 75 -15.15 6.19 -7.10
N LYS A 76 -16.29 6.05 -7.78
CA LYS A 76 -17.26 7.12 -7.92
C LYS A 76 -17.81 7.27 -6.53
N LEU A 77 -17.29 8.27 -5.83
CA LEU A 77 -17.76 8.67 -4.52
C LEU A 77 -19.30 8.72 -4.59
N PRO A 78 -20.02 8.12 -3.62
CA PRO A 78 -21.47 8.17 -3.59
C PRO A 78 -21.94 9.61 -3.80
N ALA A 79 -23.03 9.80 -4.57
CA ALA A 79 -23.49 11.13 -4.98
C ALA A 79 -23.52 12.11 -3.80
N ASP A 80 -24.01 11.66 -2.65
CA ASP A 80 -24.09 12.41 -1.39
C ASP A 80 -22.74 12.96 -0.91
N THR A 81 -21.66 12.19 -1.01
CA THR A 81 -20.32 12.63 -0.58
C THR A 81 -19.72 13.65 -1.55
N VAL A 82 -20.03 13.54 -2.84
CA VAL A 82 -19.64 14.53 -3.86
C VAL A 82 -20.41 15.82 -3.65
N GLU A 83 -21.72 15.75 -3.40
CA GLU A 83 -22.56 16.91 -3.11
C GLU A 83 -22.16 17.61 -1.82
N LEU A 84 -21.87 16.85 -0.75
CA LEU A 84 -21.38 17.39 0.50
C LEU A 84 -20.04 18.14 0.32
N THR A 85 -19.13 17.59 -0.48
CA THR A 85 -17.84 18.23 -0.78
C THR A 85 -18.04 19.52 -1.58
N LYS A 86 -18.94 19.51 -2.57
CA LYS A 86 -19.31 20.72 -3.33
C LYS A 86 -19.92 21.79 -2.43
N ALA A 87 -20.86 21.43 -1.55
CA ALA A 87 -21.50 22.35 -0.61
C ALA A 87 -20.48 22.99 0.34
N LYS A 88 -19.59 22.17 0.93
CA LYS A 88 -18.52 22.65 1.82
C LYS A 88 -17.60 23.65 1.11
N ASN A 89 -17.17 23.32 -0.11
CA ASN A 89 -16.29 24.18 -0.90
C ASN A 89 -16.99 25.48 -1.33
N ALA A 90 -18.29 25.46 -1.60
CA ALA A 90 -19.07 26.66 -1.90
C ALA A 90 -19.17 27.61 -0.70
N VAL A 91 -19.38 27.07 0.51
CA VAL A 91 -19.37 27.87 1.76
C VAL A 91 -18.01 28.49 1.98
N LEU A 92 -16.93 27.73 1.83
CA LEU A 92 -15.57 28.24 2.01
C LEU A 92 -15.26 29.40 1.05
N ARG A 93 -15.65 29.28 -0.22
CA ARG A 93 -15.50 30.36 -1.21
C ARG A 93 -16.30 31.62 -0.86
N ARG A 94 -17.49 31.47 -0.28
CA ARG A 94 -18.30 32.61 0.20
C ARG A 94 -17.66 33.28 1.40
N VAL A 95 -17.16 32.50 2.36
CA VAL A 95 -16.43 33.02 3.53
C VAL A 95 -15.15 33.75 3.10
N SER A 96 -14.44 33.26 2.08
CA SER A 96 -13.26 33.95 1.54
C SER A 96 -13.59 35.23 0.76
N ALA A 97 -14.80 35.34 0.19
CA ALA A 97 -15.22 36.54 -0.55
C ALA A 97 -15.54 37.72 0.39
N TYR A 98 -16.00 37.44 1.61
CA TYR A 98 -16.25 38.45 2.64
C TYR A 98 -15.53 38.08 3.95
N PRO A 99 -14.20 38.20 3.97
CA PRO A 99 -13.42 37.73 5.10
C PRO A 99 -13.57 38.70 6.28
N THR A 100 -14.25 38.26 7.34
CA THR A 100 -14.31 39.01 8.60
C THR A 100 -12.96 38.94 9.33
N THR A 101 -12.72 39.85 10.26
CA THR A 101 -11.49 39.91 11.08
C THR A 101 -11.21 38.60 11.82
N GLU A 102 -12.25 37.91 12.31
CA GLU A 102 -12.16 36.60 12.98
C GLU A 102 -11.80 35.46 12.01
N HIS A 103 -12.33 35.46 10.79
CA HIS A 103 -11.97 34.45 9.79
C HIS A 103 -10.52 34.61 9.30
N LYS A 104 -10.04 35.87 9.19
CA LYS A 104 -8.65 36.19 8.82
C LYS A 104 -7.63 35.81 9.90
N SER A 105 -8.00 35.86 11.17
CA SER A 105 -7.10 35.40 12.26
C SER A 105 -7.01 33.89 12.28
N ARG A 106 -8.14 33.17 12.12
CA ARG A 106 -8.15 31.69 12.05
C ARG A 106 -7.38 31.12 10.86
N THR A 107 -7.44 31.76 9.69
CA THR A 107 -6.68 31.29 8.51
C THR A 107 -5.17 31.45 8.67
N ARG A 108 -4.70 32.47 9.40
CA ARG A 108 -3.27 32.68 9.69
C ARG A 108 -2.67 31.69 10.67
N VAL A 109 -3.51 31.02 11.48
CA VAL A 109 -3.07 29.96 12.42
C VAL A 109 -2.86 28.62 11.72
N LEU A 110 -3.41 28.44 10.51
CA LEU A 110 -3.33 27.20 9.74
C LEU A 110 -2.20 27.21 8.67
N GLN A 111 -1.42 28.29 8.56
CA GLN A 111 -0.21 28.38 7.74
C GLN A 111 1.03 28.14 8.61
#